data_AF-A0A6B2LGA5-F1
#
_entry.id   AF-A0A6B2LGA5-F1
#
_cell.length_a   1.000
_cell.length_b   1.000
_cell.length_c   1.000
_cell.angle_alpha   90.00
_cell.angle_beta   90.00
_cell.angle_gamma   90.00
#
_symmetry.space_group_name_H-M   'P 1'
#
loop_
_entity.id
_entity.type
_entity.pdbx_description
1 polymer ?
#
loop_
_entity_poly.entity_id
_entity_poly.type
_entity_poly.pdbx_seq_one_letter_code
_entity_poly.pdbx_strand_id
1 'polypeptide(L)'
;MQDGGAWVRVVGDIKDVRLWKVPQVREDLEKRCFMSVGKHLCGAATDYMLRSIFNFLKDTQDLSPETKQSDTNISFNLSLETKQSDTKPIPPNISFKGNDLSPETKQSDTQPNSPNTSFKGKMIMVALCCHHRCDWKSYVNKKLMKEMNVSKEEFRLLCRMTSWATCGVESRESELNIKKKEVGWMAKRILDIGRVQVLIENGFKTSLVPYVNQSVTPENFLLIAE
;
A
#
# COMPACT_ATOMS: atom_id res chain seq x y z
N MET A 1 -13.82 30.66 -18.89
CA MET A 1 -13.53 29.21 -18.78
C MET A 1 -12.06 29.11 -18.45
N GLN A 2 -11.71 28.68 -17.23
CA GLN A 2 -10.32 28.59 -16.78
C GLN A 2 -9.66 27.36 -17.42
N ASP A 3 -8.45 27.54 -17.93
CA ASP A 3 -7.63 26.53 -18.60
C ASP A 3 -7.42 25.31 -17.68
N GLY A 4 -8.17 24.24 -17.93
CA GLY A 4 -7.93 22.94 -17.32
C GLY A 4 -6.58 22.42 -17.82
N GLY A 5 -5.64 22.18 -16.90
CA GLY A 5 -4.27 21.78 -17.22
C GLY A 5 -4.18 20.65 -18.26
N ALA A 6 -3.09 20.62 -19.03
CA ALA A 6 -2.88 19.65 -20.09
C ALA A 6 -2.82 18.21 -19.52
N TRP A 7 -3.86 17.41 -19.76
CA TRP A 7 -3.88 15.99 -19.39
C TRP A 7 -3.32 15.15 -20.54
N VAL A 8 -2.37 14.27 -20.23
CA VAL A 8 -1.84 13.29 -21.20
C VAL A 8 -2.31 11.90 -20.82
N ARG A 9 -3.05 11.25 -21.72
CA ARG A 9 -3.46 9.86 -21.56
C ARG A 9 -2.42 8.94 -22.19
N VAL A 10 -1.80 8.09 -21.37
CA VAL A 10 -0.94 7.01 -21.83
C VAL A 10 -1.70 5.69 -21.73
N VAL A 11 -1.71 4.90 -22.80
CA VAL A 11 -2.33 3.58 -22.84
C VAL A 11 -1.23 2.52 -22.85
N GLY A 12 -1.33 1.53 -21.97
CA GLY A 12 -0.38 0.43 -21.89
C GLY A 12 -0.86 -0.66 -20.95
N ASP A 13 -0.20 -1.81 -21.00
CA ASP A 13 -0.38 -2.87 -20.00
C ASP A 13 0.35 -2.49 -18.71
N ILE A 14 -0.36 -2.49 -17.58
CA ILE A 14 0.19 -2.12 -16.28
C ILE A 14 1.42 -2.94 -15.89
N LYS A 15 1.52 -4.19 -16.36
CA LYS A 15 2.67 -5.06 -16.09
C LYS A 15 3.96 -4.57 -16.77
N ASP A 16 3.81 -3.79 -17.85
CA ASP A 16 4.90 -3.31 -18.71
C ASP A 16 5.20 -1.82 -18.50
N VAL A 17 4.45 -1.13 -17.63
CA VAL A 17 4.63 0.29 -17.35
C VAL A 17 5.99 0.54 -16.68
N ARG A 18 6.82 1.35 -17.35
CA ARG A 18 8.05 1.93 -16.81
C ARG A 18 7.91 3.45 -16.78
N LEU A 19 7.62 4.00 -15.60
CA LEU A 19 7.29 5.41 -15.42
C LEU A 19 8.38 6.34 -15.99
N TRP A 20 9.67 6.01 -15.78
CA TRP A 20 10.80 6.78 -16.30
C TRP A 20 10.84 6.91 -17.84
N LYS A 21 10.29 5.93 -18.57
CA LYS A 21 10.29 5.96 -20.03
C LYS A 21 9.17 6.82 -20.62
N VAL A 22 8.25 7.33 -19.80
CA VAL A 22 7.19 8.23 -20.26
C VAL A 22 7.77 9.64 -20.36
N PRO A 23 7.89 10.25 -21.56
CA PRO A 23 8.62 11.51 -21.74
C PRO A 23 8.15 12.64 -20.84
N GLN A 24 6.83 12.78 -20.68
CA GLN A 24 6.21 13.81 -19.84
C GLN A 24 6.52 13.59 -18.35
N VAL A 25 6.68 12.34 -17.92
CA VAL A 25 7.07 12.00 -16.56
C VAL A 25 8.54 12.36 -16.32
N ARG A 26 9.41 12.17 -17.32
CA ARG A 26 10.83 12.50 -17.21
C ARG A 26 11.10 14.01 -17.06
N GLU A 27 10.38 14.85 -17.80
CA GLU A 27 10.59 16.31 -17.79
C GLU A 27 10.04 17.01 -16.54
N ASP A 28 8.94 16.49 -15.96
CA ASP A 28 8.26 17.12 -14.82
C ASP A 28 8.76 16.63 -13.45
N LEU A 29 9.30 15.41 -13.34
CA LEU A 29 9.62 14.80 -12.05
C LEU A 29 10.90 15.32 -11.37
N GLU A 30 11.82 15.92 -12.11
CA GLU A 30 12.98 16.58 -11.50
C GLU A 30 12.58 17.83 -10.69
N LYS A 31 11.37 18.36 -10.91
CA LYS A 31 10.88 19.65 -10.37
C LYS A 31 9.61 19.53 -9.52
N ARG A 32 8.93 18.38 -9.47
CA ARG A 32 7.60 18.26 -8.84
C ARG A 32 7.43 17.03 -7.95
N CYS A 33 6.55 17.17 -6.96
CA CYS A 33 6.01 16.08 -6.15
C CYS A 33 5.20 15.10 -7.03
N PHE A 34 5.38 13.79 -6.83
CA PHE A 34 4.65 12.77 -7.59
C PHE A 34 3.58 12.10 -6.72
N MET A 35 2.36 12.01 -7.25
CA MET A 35 1.24 11.32 -6.61
C MET A 35 0.72 10.22 -7.54
N SER A 36 0.72 8.98 -7.05
CA SER A 36 0.04 7.85 -7.69
C SER A 36 -1.33 7.63 -7.05
N VAL A 37 -2.38 7.65 -7.86
CA VAL A 37 -3.74 7.30 -7.41
C VAL A 37 -4.27 6.12 -8.21
N GLY A 38 -4.67 5.06 -7.51
CA GLY A 38 -5.30 3.87 -8.09
C GLY A 38 -6.73 3.68 -7.59
N LYS A 39 -7.72 3.81 -8.48
CA LYS A 39 -9.09 3.34 -8.21
C LYS A 39 -9.25 1.90 -8.66
N HIS A 40 -9.91 1.07 -7.84
CA HIS A 40 -10.25 -0.32 -8.16
C HIS A 40 -9.11 -1.13 -8.80
N LEU A 41 -7.89 -0.99 -8.30
CA LEU A 41 -6.74 -1.62 -8.92
C LEU A 41 -6.66 -3.09 -8.50
N CYS A 42 -7.28 -3.95 -9.30
CA CYS A 42 -7.59 -5.33 -8.93
C CYS A 42 -6.34 -6.20 -8.68
N GLY A 43 -6.23 -6.79 -7.49
CA GLY A 43 -5.30 -7.90 -7.23
C GLY A 43 -3.88 -7.62 -7.72
N ALA A 44 -3.41 -8.43 -8.68
CA ALA A 44 -2.10 -8.33 -9.32
C ALA A 44 -1.75 -6.94 -9.89
N ALA A 45 -2.75 -6.17 -10.33
CA ALA A 45 -2.53 -4.82 -10.87
C ALA A 45 -1.97 -3.87 -9.80
N THR A 46 -2.41 -3.99 -8.54
CA THR A 46 -1.84 -3.22 -7.42
C THR A 46 -0.38 -3.59 -7.24
N ASP A 47 -0.08 -4.88 -7.31
CA ASP A 47 1.29 -5.37 -7.17
C ASP A 47 2.20 -4.93 -8.33
N TYR A 48 1.69 -4.85 -9.56
CA TYR A 48 2.42 -4.29 -10.70
C TYR A 48 2.67 -2.79 -10.56
N MET A 49 1.69 -2.02 -10.09
CA MET A 49 1.87 -0.60 -9.79
C MET A 49 2.99 -0.41 -8.76
N LEU A 50 2.93 -1.11 -7.63
CA LEU A 50 3.94 -1.00 -6.58
C LEU A 50 5.33 -1.36 -7.11
N ARG A 51 5.47 -2.45 -7.89
CA ARG A 51 6.73 -2.80 -8.56
C ARG A 51 7.22 -1.71 -9.51
N SER A 52 6.33 -1.13 -10.31
CA SER A 52 6.66 -0.06 -11.25
C SER A 52 7.20 1.16 -10.51
N ILE A 53 6.57 1.52 -9.38
CA ILE A 53 7.03 2.61 -8.52
C ILE A 53 8.40 2.26 -7.92
N PHE A 54 8.58 1.09 -7.30
CA PHE A 54 9.87 0.74 -6.70
C PHE A 54 11.01 0.71 -7.72
N ASN A 55 10.77 0.22 -8.93
CA ASN A 55 11.76 0.26 -10.00
C ASN A 55 12.08 1.70 -10.40
N PHE A 56 11.05 2.54 -10.56
CA PHE A 56 11.24 3.97 -10.83
C PHE A 56 12.07 4.66 -9.75
N LEU A 57 11.81 4.38 -8.47
CA LEU A 57 12.57 4.97 -7.37
C LEU A 57 14.05 4.57 -7.41
N LYS A 58 14.37 3.31 -7.71
CA LYS A 58 15.74 2.83 -7.87
C LYS A 58 16.44 3.52 -9.04
N ASP A 59 15.78 3.56 -10.20
CA ASP A 59 16.31 4.21 -11.40
C ASP A 59 16.61 5.70 -11.13
N THR A 60 15.85 6.39 -10.26
CA THR A 60 16.11 7.78 -9.88
C THR A 60 17.21 7.97 -8.83
N GLN A 61 17.49 6.96 -7.99
CA GLN A 61 18.57 7.01 -7.01
C GLN A 61 19.93 6.79 -7.67
N ASP A 62 19.99 5.92 -8.68
CA ASP A 62 21.21 5.62 -9.46
C ASP A 62 21.68 6.79 -10.34
N LEU A 63 20.87 7.85 -10.50
CA LEU A 63 21.23 9.10 -11.18
C LEU A 63 21.95 10.11 -10.26
N SER A 64 22.12 9.79 -8.97
CA SER A 64 22.95 10.56 -8.03
C SER A 64 24.22 9.76 -7.67
N PRO A 65 25.43 10.35 -7.73
CA PRO A 65 26.65 9.60 -7.49
C PRO A 65 26.74 9.16 -6.02
N GLU A 66 26.71 7.83 -5.84
CA GLU A 66 27.10 7.01 -4.69
C GLU A 66 26.75 7.48 -3.26
N THR A 67 25.99 6.66 -2.51
CA THR A 67 26.44 6.18 -1.18
C THR A 67 25.82 4.82 -0.84
N LYS A 68 26.65 4.00 -0.20
CA LYS A 68 26.57 2.55 0.01
C LYS A 68 25.35 2.03 0.77
N GLN A 69 25.00 0.81 0.38
CA GLN A 69 24.25 -0.23 1.09
C GLN A 69 24.45 -0.19 2.61
N SER A 70 23.36 0.01 3.36
CA SER A 70 23.33 -0.31 4.80
C SER A 70 22.30 -1.40 5.04
N ASP A 71 22.80 -2.58 5.36
CA ASP A 71 21.99 -3.66 5.90
C ASP A 71 21.48 -3.23 7.28
N THR A 72 20.18 -2.98 7.41
CA THR A 72 19.56 -2.77 8.71
C THR A 72 18.59 -3.92 9.01
N ASN A 73 18.99 -4.75 9.98
CA ASN A 73 18.11 -5.73 10.60
C ASN A 73 17.08 -4.98 11.45
N ILE A 74 15.84 -4.90 10.97
CA ILE A 74 14.71 -4.36 11.72
C ILE A 74 13.84 -5.52 12.18
N SER A 75 13.70 -5.70 13.50
CA SER A 75 12.71 -6.57 14.11
C SER A 75 11.37 -5.84 14.22
N PHE A 76 10.29 -6.47 13.73
CA PHE A 76 8.94 -5.89 13.75
C PHE A 76 8.17 -6.44 14.96
N ASN A 77 7.57 -5.54 15.76
CA ASN A 77 6.59 -5.91 16.77
C ASN A 77 5.18 -5.58 16.25
N LEU A 78 4.38 -6.62 16.02
CA LEU A 78 2.95 -6.50 15.72
C LEU A 78 2.18 -6.38 17.04
N SER A 79 1.77 -5.16 17.42
CA SER A 79 0.89 -4.96 18.57
C SER A 79 -0.57 -5.04 18.13
N LEU A 80 -1.22 -6.16 18.46
CA LEU A 80 -2.66 -6.33 18.38
C LEU A 80 -3.28 -5.81 19.69
N GLU A 81 -3.88 -4.62 19.68
CA GLU A 81 -4.67 -4.16 20.84
C GLU A 81 -6.13 -4.66 20.72
N THR A 82 -6.47 -5.67 21.50
CA THR A 82 -7.85 -6.10 21.73
C THR A 82 -8.47 -5.28 22.86
N LYS A 83 -9.29 -4.29 22.52
CA LYS A 83 -10.24 -3.75 23.51
C LYS A 83 -11.47 -4.67 23.53
N GLN A 84 -11.58 -5.49 24.57
CA GLN A 84 -12.82 -6.20 24.89
C GLN A 84 -13.90 -5.16 25.22
N SER A 85 -14.87 -5.02 24.33
CA SER A 85 -16.18 -4.49 24.66
C SER A 85 -17.22 -5.33 23.95
N ASP A 86 -18.10 -5.95 24.72
CA ASP A 86 -19.23 -6.73 24.24
C ASP A 86 -20.14 -5.87 23.36
N THR A 87 -19.96 -5.94 22.04
CA THR A 87 -20.99 -5.84 20.98
C THR A 87 -20.32 -5.60 19.61
N LYS A 88 -20.46 -6.60 18.71
CA LYS A 88 -20.05 -6.66 17.29
C LYS A 88 -18.52 -6.59 17.00
N PRO A 89 -18.00 -7.43 16.09
CA PRO A 89 -16.57 -7.46 15.78
C PRO A 89 -16.17 -6.19 15.01
N ILE A 90 -15.62 -5.22 15.72
CA ILE A 90 -14.84 -4.12 15.15
C ILE A 90 -13.49 -4.72 14.74
N PRO A 91 -13.05 -4.62 13.48
CA PRO A 91 -11.71 -5.08 13.11
C PRO A 91 -10.67 -4.27 13.90
N PRO A 92 -9.57 -4.90 14.35
CA PRO A 92 -8.56 -4.22 15.14
C PRO A 92 -8.03 -3.01 14.37
N ASN A 93 -7.94 -1.87 15.05
CA ASN A 93 -7.33 -0.67 14.51
C ASN A 93 -5.82 -0.93 14.47
N ILE A 94 -5.30 -1.34 13.31
CA ILE A 94 -3.87 -1.65 13.17
C ILE A 94 -3.11 -0.34 12.97
N SER A 95 -2.63 0.22 14.07
CA SER A 95 -1.66 1.31 14.06
C SER A 95 -0.25 0.72 13.94
N PHE A 96 0.40 0.91 12.79
CA PHE A 96 1.81 0.57 12.63
C PHE A 96 2.65 1.71 13.24
N LYS A 97 3.23 1.49 14.43
CA LYS A 97 4.23 2.41 14.99
C LYS A 97 5.61 1.99 14.47
N GLY A 98 6.18 2.78 13.57
CA GLY A 98 7.64 2.84 13.42
C GLY A 98 8.22 3.52 14.67
N ASN A 99 9.36 3.06 15.16
CA ASN A 99 10.05 3.77 16.24
C ASN A 99 10.45 5.16 15.74
N ASP A 100 9.92 6.20 16.38
CA ASP A 100 10.34 7.59 16.15
C ASP A 100 11.80 7.73 16.61
N LEU A 101 12.71 7.85 15.66
CA LEU A 101 14.05 8.39 15.89
C LEU A 101 14.01 9.88 15.51
N SER A 102 13.66 10.72 16.47
CA SER A 102 13.82 12.18 16.36
C SER A 102 15.28 12.57 16.59
N PRO A 103 15.93 13.35 15.71
CA PRO A 103 17.11 14.11 16.08
C PRO A 103 16.65 15.35 16.87
N GLU A 104 17.08 15.46 18.13
CA GLU A 104 17.02 16.72 18.86
C GLU A 104 17.87 17.77 18.15
N THR A 105 17.30 18.94 17.84
CA THR A 105 18.11 20.10 17.41
C THR A 105 17.63 21.34 18.16
N LYS A 106 18.57 21.95 18.88
CA LYS A 106 18.42 23.17 19.66
C LYS A 106 18.14 24.36 18.75
N GLN A 107 17.24 25.23 19.19
CA GLN A 107 16.87 26.50 18.55
C GLN A 107 17.98 27.55 18.60
N SER A 108 18.13 28.32 17.52
CA SER A 108 18.48 29.75 17.59
C SER A 108 17.91 30.52 16.38
N ASP A 109 17.41 31.73 16.65
CA ASP A 109 16.61 32.61 15.79
C ASP A 109 17.41 33.40 14.74
N THR A 110 16.84 33.61 13.53
CA THR A 110 16.61 34.93 12.84
C THR A 110 16.00 34.77 11.43
N GLN A 111 15.06 35.66 11.05
CA GLN A 111 14.29 35.76 9.77
C GLN A 111 14.95 36.81 8.81
N PRO A 112 14.53 37.06 7.52
CA PRO A 112 13.38 36.57 6.72
C PRO A 112 13.64 36.17 5.23
N ASN A 113 12.60 35.60 4.59
CA ASN A 113 12.30 35.54 3.13
C ASN A 113 13.16 34.70 2.16
N SER A 114 12.62 33.53 1.80
CA SER A 114 12.69 32.99 0.43
C SER A 114 11.37 32.25 0.11
N PRO A 115 10.87 32.23 -1.15
CA PRO A 115 9.70 31.44 -1.47
C PRO A 115 10.08 29.97 -1.25
N ASN A 116 9.53 29.38 -0.19
CA ASN A 116 9.87 28.05 0.27
C ASN A 116 9.19 27.01 -0.64
N THR A 117 9.63 26.91 -1.89
CA THR A 117 9.16 25.89 -2.83
C THR A 117 10.03 24.65 -2.69
N SER A 118 9.79 23.85 -1.65
CA SER A 118 10.34 22.50 -1.58
C SER A 118 9.27 21.53 -1.09
N PHE A 119 8.38 21.13 -2.00
CA PHE A 119 7.60 19.91 -1.82
C PHE A 119 8.23 18.80 -2.67
N LYS A 120 9.15 18.06 -2.05
CA LYS A 120 9.83 16.89 -2.62
C LYS A 120 9.21 15.61 -2.04
N GLY A 121 7.90 15.47 -2.17
CA GLY A 121 7.13 14.32 -1.64
C GLY A 121 6.87 13.25 -2.71
N LYS A 122 6.73 11.99 -2.27
CA LYS A 122 6.27 10.86 -3.10
C LYS A 122 5.06 10.27 -2.41
N MET A 123 3.89 10.33 -3.02
CA MET A 123 2.67 9.81 -2.40
C MET A 123 2.01 8.71 -3.25
N ILE A 124 1.52 7.68 -2.59
CA ILE A 124 0.79 6.56 -3.18
C ILE A 124 -0.55 6.42 -2.46
N MET A 125 -1.64 6.38 -3.21
CA MET A 125 -2.98 6.14 -2.69
C MET A 125 -3.69 5.08 -3.55
N VAL A 126 -4.01 3.92 -2.97
CA VAL A 126 -4.64 2.81 -3.70
C VAL A 126 -5.82 2.26 -2.93
N ALA A 127 -7.01 2.30 -3.53
CA ALA A 127 -8.17 1.60 -3.01
C ALA A 127 -8.01 0.09 -3.28
N LEU A 128 -7.84 -0.69 -2.21
CA LEU A 128 -7.53 -2.11 -2.32
C LEU A 128 -8.80 -2.92 -2.57
N CYS A 129 -8.82 -3.69 -3.66
CA CYS A 129 -9.94 -4.55 -4.00
C CYS A 129 -9.51 -5.78 -4.81
N CYS A 130 -10.44 -6.74 -4.95
CA CYS A 130 -10.26 -7.93 -5.79
C CYS A 130 -9.06 -8.79 -5.39
N HIS A 131 -8.82 -8.98 -4.10
CA HIS A 131 -7.73 -9.81 -3.56
C HIS A 131 -7.75 -11.25 -4.11
N HIS A 132 -8.92 -11.75 -4.51
CA HIS A 132 -9.08 -13.07 -5.15
C HIS A 132 -8.36 -13.17 -6.51
N ARG A 133 -7.97 -12.05 -7.11
CA ARG A 133 -7.18 -11.97 -8.35
C ARG A 133 -5.69 -11.76 -8.11
N CYS A 134 -5.22 -11.75 -6.87
CA CYS A 134 -3.80 -11.77 -6.59
C CYS A 134 -3.20 -13.09 -7.10
N ASP A 135 -1.96 -13.02 -7.57
CA ASP A 135 -1.23 -14.20 -8.02
C ASP A 135 0.19 -14.19 -7.46
N TRP A 136 0.76 -15.38 -7.28
CA TRP A 136 2.08 -15.52 -6.68
C TRP A 136 3.19 -14.83 -7.46
N LYS A 137 3.10 -14.76 -8.79
CA LYS A 137 4.17 -14.20 -9.62
C LYS A 137 4.24 -12.69 -9.39
N SER A 138 3.09 -12.01 -9.39
CA SER A 138 2.99 -10.57 -9.22
C SER A 138 3.08 -10.10 -7.78
N TYR A 139 2.59 -10.87 -6.79
CA TYR A 139 2.50 -10.41 -5.40
C TYR A 139 3.82 -9.87 -4.85
N VAL A 140 3.80 -8.67 -4.28
CA VAL A 140 5.03 -7.92 -3.92
C VAL A 140 5.80 -8.54 -2.77
N ASN A 141 5.13 -9.04 -1.74
CA ASN A 141 5.78 -9.49 -0.51
C ASN A 141 5.89 -11.02 -0.41
N LYS A 142 6.72 -11.61 -1.28
CA LYS A 142 7.03 -13.05 -1.21
C LYS A 142 7.83 -13.44 0.04
N LYS A 143 8.53 -12.49 0.65
CA LYS A 143 9.32 -12.69 1.87
C LYS A 143 8.41 -13.05 3.03
N LEU A 144 7.39 -12.23 3.30
CA LEU A 144 6.37 -12.49 4.32
C LEU A 144 5.69 -13.85 4.12
N MET A 145 5.34 -14.21 2.88
CA MET A 145 4.73 -15.52 2.60
C MET A 145 5.65 -16.68 2.99
N LYS A 146 6.95 -16.57 2.69
CA LYS A 146 7.93 -17.58 3.09
C LYS A 146 8.12 -17.64 4.61
N GLU A 147 8.15 -16.50 5.28
CA GLU A 147 8.25 -16.41 6.75
C GLU A 147 7.06 -17.06 7.45
N MET A 148 5.86 -16.94 6.89
CA MET A 148 4.66 -17.64 7.35
C MET A 148 4.59 -19.11 6.88
N ASN A 149 5.63 -19.63 6.22
CA ASN A 149 5.67 -20.96 5.62
C ASN A 149 4.52 -21.23 4.62
N VAL A 150 4.08 -20.19 3.90
CA VAL A 150 3.02 -20.25 2.87
C VAL A 150 3.66 -20.52 1.52
N SER A 151 3.41 -21.71 0.98
CA SER A 151 3.80 -22.11 -0.37
C SER A 151 3.01 -21.37 -1.45
N LYS A 152 3.42 -21.52 -2.71
CA LYS A 152 2.70 -20.98 -3.87
C LYS A 152 1.27 -21.51 -3.97
N GLU A 153 1.03 -22.78 -3.64
CA GLU A 153 -0.30 -23.38 -3.69
C GLU A 153 -1.17 -22.87 -2.53
N GLU A 154 -0.63 -22.78 -1.34
CA GLU A 154 -1.33 -22.20 -0.19
C GLU A 154 -1.64 -20.72 -0.40
N PHE A 155 -0.76 -19.97 -1.07
CA PHE A 155 -1.05 -18.59 -1.47
C PHE A 155 -2.24 -18.51 -2.44
N ARG A 156 -2.37 -19.45 -3.38
CA ARG A 156 -3.55 -19.49 -4.25
C ARG A 156 -4.82 -19.78 -3.47
N LEU A 157 -4.76 -20.65 -2.46
CA LEU A 157 -5.87 -20.89 -1.54
C LEU A 157 -6.20 -19.64 -0.73
N LEU A 158 -5.19 -18.95 -0.18
CA LEU A 158 -5.32 -17.67 0.51
C LEU A 158 -6.09 -16.65 -0.33
N CYS A 159 -5.72 -16.50 -1.61
CA CYS A 159 -6.42 -15.63 -2.54
C CYS A 159 -7.89 -16.05 -2.71
N ARG A 160 -8.18 -17.35 -2.88
CA ARG A 160 -9.56 -17.85 -2.97
C ARG A 160 -10.38 -17.56 -1.72
N MET A 161 -9.80 -17.72 -0.53
CA MET A 161 -10.46 -17.47 0.74
C MET A 161 -10.93 -16.01 0.87
N THR A 162 -10.23 -15.06 0.24
CA THR A 162 -10.65 -13.64 0.29
C THR A 162 -12.06 -13.38 -0.27
N SER A 163 -12.55 -14.23 -1.18
CA SER A 163 -13.91 -14.13 -1.72
C SER A 163 -14.99 -14.30 -0.64
N TRP A 164 -14.71 -15.09 0.39
CA TRP A 164 -15.64 -15.34 1.51
C TRP A 164 -15.98 -14.08 2.30
N ALA A 165 -15.15 -13.04 2.24
CA ALA A 165 -15.46 -11.75 2.86
C ALA A 165 -16.65 -11.03 2.20
N THR A 166 -16.96 -11.39 0.95
CA THR A 166 -17.89 -10.65 0.07
C THR A 166 -19.03 -11.49 -0.51
N CYS A 167 -18.87 -12.83 -0.57
CA CYS A 167 -19.91 -13.69 -1.13
C CYS A 167 -21.21 -13.62 -0.30
N GLY A 168 -22.32 -13.45 -1.03
CA GLY A 168 -23.64 -13.07 -0.53
C GLY A 168 -24.21 -14.03 0.51
N VAL A 169 -24.83 -13.43 1.50
CA VAL A 169 -25.51 -14.08 2.61
C VAL A 169 -26.71 -14.84 2.03
N GLU A 170 -26.61 -16.16 1.90
CA GLU A 170 -27.81 -17.00 1.84
C GLU A 170 -28.63 -16.70 3.11
N SER A 171 -29.96 -16.68 2.96
CA SER A 171 -30.96 -16.19 3.93
C SER A 171 -30.97 -16.84 5.33
N ARG A 172 -29.97 -17.67 5.65
CA ARG A 172 -29.62 -18.12 6.99
C ARG A 172 -28.14 -17.86 7.25
N GLU A 173 -27.84 -16.88 8.10
CA GLU A 173 -26.51 -16.73 8.71
C GLU A 173 -26.25 -17.92 9.64
N SER A 174 -25.77 -19.02 9.08
CA SER A 174 -25.22 -20.10 9.88
C SER A 174 -23.94 -19.62 10.57
N GLU A 175 -23.66 -20.15 11.76
CA GLU A 175 -22.40 -19.89 12.48
C GLU A 175 -21.18 -20.14 11.57
N LEU A 176 -21.28 -21.14 10.69
CA LEU A 176 -20.26 -21.45 9.68
C LEU A 176 -20.07 -20.30 8.66
N ASN A 177 -21.16 -19.68 8.19
CA ASN A 177 -21.08 -18.56 7.25
C ASN A 177 -20.44 -17.33 7.88
N ILE A 178 -20.72 -17.07 9.17
CA ILE A 178 -20.06 -16.01 9.94
C ILE A 178 -18.55 -16.25 10.00
N LYS A 179 -18.13 -17.46 10.42
CA LYS A 179 -16.71 -17.85 10.49
C LYS A 179 -16.02 -17.77 9.14
N LYS A 180 -16.65 -18.21 8.05
CA LYS A 180 -16.10 -18.09 6.69
C LYS A 180 -15.86 -16.63 6.31
N LYS A 181 -16.79 -15.74 6.64
CA LYS A 181 -16.66 -14.30 6.37
C LYS A 181 -15.48 -13.70 7.12
N GLU A 182 -15.32 -14.04 8.40
CA GLU A 182 -14.17 -13.62 9.22
C GLU A 182 -12.84 -14.10 8.60
N VAL A 183 -12.74 -15.37 8.23
CA VAL A 183 -11.55 -15.92 7.56
C VAL A 183 -11.26 -15.20 6.25
N GLY A 184 -12.29 -14.89 5.45
CA GLY A 184 -12.13 -14.12 4.23
C GLY A 184 -11.56 -12.72 4.48
N TRP A 185 -12.02 -12.05 5.55
CA TRP A 185 -11.48 -10.75 5.97
C TRP A 185 -10.03 -10.84 6.40
N MET A 186 -9.69 -11.84 7.22
CA MET A 186 -8.30 -12.10 7.62
C MET A 186 -7.40 -12.34 6.41
N ALA A 187 -7.85 -13.16 5.45
CA ALA A 187 -7.11 -13.44 4.22
C ALA A 187 -6.84 -12.15 3.41
N LYS A 188 -7.82 -11.25 3.32
CA LYS A 188 -7.62 -9.92 2.71
C LYS A 188 -6.55 -9.11 3.46
N ARG A 189 -6.65 -9.06 4.79
CA ARG A 189 -5.70 -8.31 5.64
C ARG A 189 -4.28 -8.84 5.50
N ILE A 190 -4.06 -10.14 5.43
CA ILE A 190 -2.73 -10.73 5.23
C ILE A 190 -2.06 -10.18 3.96
N LEU A 191 -2.81 -10.10 2.86
CA LEU A 191 -2.29 -9.56 1.59
C LEU A 191 -2.01 -8.06 1.67
N ASP A 192 -2.87 -7.30 2.36
CA ASP A 192 -2.71 -5.85 2.51
C ASP A 192 -1.54 -5.50 3.44
N ILE A 193 -1.36 -6.25 4.54
CA ILE A 193 -0.22 -6.12 5.45
C ILE A 193 1.09 -6.37 4.69
N GLY A 194 1.14 -7.37 3.82
CA GLY A 194 2.34 -7.60 3.02
C GLY A 194 2.66 -6.42 2.09
N ARG A 195 1.65 -5.76 1.51
CA ARG A 195 1.84 -4.54 0.71
C ARG A 195 2.31 -3.36 1.57
N VAL A 196 1.73 -3.18 2.75
CA VAL A 196 2.15 -2.16 3.73
C VAL A 196 3.61 -2.37 4.13
N GLN A 197 4.00 -3.59 4.48
CA GLN A 197 5.37 -3.90 4.89
C GLN A 197 6.38 -3.57 3.80
N VAL A 198 6.10 -3.92 2.54
CA VAL A 198 7.03 -3.60 1.43
C VAL A 198 7.16 -2.09 1.23
N LEU A 199 6.08 -1.32 1.38
CA LEU A 199 6.15 0.14 1.32
C LEU A 199 7.01 0.72 2.43
N ILE A 200 6.83 0.25 3.67
CA ILE A 200 7.66 0.66 4.82
C ILE A 200 9.13 0.30 4.59
N GLU A 201 9.42 -0.91 4.11
CA GLU A 201 10.78 -1.37 3.77
C GLU A 201 11.42 -0.51 2.66
N ASN A 202 10.63 0.17 1.83
CA ASN A 202 11.09 1.10 0.80
C ASN A 202 11.07 2.58 1.27
N GLY A 203 10.97 2.82 2.57
CA GLY A 203 11.12 4.14 3.18
C GLY A 203 9.86 5.01 3.20
N PHE A 204 8.69 4.44 2.89
CA PHE A 204 7.42 5.18 2.98
C PHE A 204 6.81 5.10 4.37
N LYS A 205 6.32 6.23 4.87
CA LYS A 205 5.37 6.24 5.98
C LYS A 205 4.03 5.76 5.45
N THR A 206 3.59 4.60 5.90
CA THR A 206 2.44 3.89 5.30
C THR A 206 1.31 3.68 6.31
N SER A 207 0.08 3.86 5.85
CA SER A 207 -1.14 3.59 6.61
C SER A 207 -2.19 2.86 5.77
N LEU A 208 -3.04 2.09 6.45
CA LEU A 208 -4.14 1.35 5.83
C LEU A 208 -5.43 1.79 6.51
N VAL A 209 -6.18 2.68 5.86
CA VAL A 209 -7.31 3.40 6.49
C VAL A 209 -8.64 3.00 5.87
N PRO A 210 -9.72 2.84 6.66
CA PRO A 210 -11.05 2.71 6.11
C PRO A 210 -11.48 4.04 5.47
N TYR A 211 -11.88 4.04 4.19
CA TYR A 211 -12.32 5.25 3.49
C TYR A 211 -13.84 5.43 3.50
N VAL A 212 -14.58 4.37 3.80
CA VAL A 212 -16.05 4.37 3.88
C VAL A 212 -16.54 3.29 4.83
N ASN A 213 -17.80 3.36 5.27
CA ASN A 213 -18.41 2.31 6.07
C ASN A 213 -18.46 0.99 5.30
N GLN A 214 -18.18 -0.12 5.98
CA GLN A 214 -18.23 -1.48 5.42
C GLN A 214 -19.63 -1.85 4.89
N SER A 215 -20.69 -1.21 5.39
CA SER A 215 -22.06 -1.38 4.88
C SER A 215 -22.25 -0.85 3.47
N VAL A 216 -21.46 0.14 3.05
CA VAL A 216 -21.49 0.69 1.68
C VAL A 216 -20.72 -0.23 0.73
N THR A 217 -19.55 -0.70 1.15
CA THR A 217 -18.77 -1.68 0.40
C THR A 217 -17.89 -2.50 1.35
N PRO A 218 -17.79 -3.83 1.15
CA PRO A 218 -16.82 -4.65 1.86
C PRO A 218 -15.38 -4.48 1.35
N GLU A 219 -15.13 -3.61 0.37
CA GLU A 219 -13.79 -3.23 -0.10
C GLU A 219 -13.49 -1.79 0.32
N ASN A 220 -13.48 -1.52 1.62
CA ASN A 220 -13.48 -0.17 2.17
C ASN A 220 -12.12 0.34 2.67
N PHE A 221 -11.01 -0.28 2.27
CA PHE A 221 -9.67 0.13 2.71
C PHE A 221 -8.87 0.83 1.63
N LEU A 222 -8.17 1.88 2.06
CA LEU A 222 -7.27 2.71 1.26
C LEU A 222 -5.85 2.56 1.81
N LEU A 223 -4.93 2.15 0.94
CA LEU A 223 -3.50 2.14 1.21
C LEU A 223 -2.94 3.53 0.91
N ILE A 224 -2.33 4.17 1.91
CA ILE A 224 -1.69 5.48 1.78
C ILE A 224 -0.22 5.33 2.15
N ALA A 225 0.69 5.81 1.31
CA ALA A 225 2.12 5.86 1.58
C ALA A 225 2.69 7.23 1.17
N GLU A 226 3.45 7.87 2.06
CA GLU A 226 4.05 9.21 1.91
C GLU A 226 5.53 9.26 2.30
#